data_AF-A0A3Q0JHX9-F1
#
_entry.id   AF-A0A3Q0JHX9-F1
#
_cell.length_a   1.000
_cell.length_b   1.000
_cell.length_c   1.000
_cell.angle_alpha   90.00
_cell.angle_beta   90.00
_cell.angle_gamma   90.00
#
_symmetry.space_group_name_H-M   'P 1'
#
loop_
_entity.id
_entity.type
_entity.pdbx_description
1 polymer ?
#
loop_
_entity_poly.entity_id
_entity_poly.type
_entity_poly.pdbx_seq_one_letter_code
_entity_poly.pdbx_strand_id
1 'polypeptide(L)'
;MCNKMSTNQIIKLLNLYTPADDYEERISQSFIHLIQEKLKERPQSEQSTLLMDTKFNFSVRFPFSASNIQLEHIEIPDVLQVPMLKKI
;
A
#
# COMPACT_ATOMS: atom_id res chain seq x y z
N MET A 1 -4.58 -18.33 -0.88
CA MET A 1 -4.11 -17.36 -1.91
C MET A 1 -5.20 -16.30 -2.10
N CYS A 2 -4.88 -15.03 -2.38
CA CYS A 2 -5.83 -13.91 -2.55
C CYS A 2 -6.63 -13.47 -1.28
N ASN A 3 -5.98 -13.40 -0.12
CA ASN A 3 -6.55 -12.92 1.15
C ASN A 3 -6.42 -11.40 1.38
N LYS A 4 -5.71 -10.68 0.50
CA LYS A 4 -5.56 -9.21 0.55
C LYS A 4 -6.31 -8.50 -0.59
N MET A 5 -7.18 -9.23 -1.28
CA MET A 5 -7.93 -8.74 -2.43
C MET A 5 -9.41 -8.89 -2.16
N SER A 6 -10.19 -7.89 -2.54
CA SER A 6 -11.65 -7.97 -2.46
C SER A 6 -12.20 -9.00 -3.43
N THR A 7 -13.41 -9.49 -3.15
CA THR A 7 -14.15 -10.37 -4.07
C THR A 7 -14.25 -9.74 -5.45
N ASN A 8 -14.55 -8.44 -5.54
CA ASN A 8 -14.68 -7.74 -6.81
C ASN A 8 -13.37 -7.70 -7.61
N GLN A 9 -12.22 -7.53 -6.94
CA GLN A 9 -10.91 -7.58 -7.58
C GLN A 9 -10.58 -8.97 -8.12
N ILE A 10 -10.83 -10.01 -7.33
CA ILE A 10 -10.60 -11.41 -7.75
C ILE A 10 -11.46 -11.72 -8.99
N ILE A 11 -12.76 -11.43 -8.94
CA ILE A 11 -13.66 -11.69 -10.07
C ILE A 11 -13.27 -10.86 -11.29
N LYS A 12 -12.82 -9.61 -11.12
CA LYS A 12 -12.39 -8.78 -12.25
C LYS A 12 -11.14 -9.35 -12.94
N LEU A 13 -10.17 -9.86 -12.18
CA LEU A 13 -9.00 -10.52 -12.74
C LEU A 13 -9.37 -11.78 -13.53
N LEU A 14 -10.22 -12.65 -12.97
CA LEU A 14 -10.65 -13.87 -13.67
C LEU A 14 -11.39 -13.54 -14.98
N ASN A 15 -12.17 -12.46 -15.02
CA ASN A 15 -12.87 -12.03 -16.24
C ASN A 15 -11.96 -11.41 -17.30
N LEU A 16 -10.88 -10.72 -16.89
CA LEU A 16 -9.94 -10.06 -17.79
C LEU A 16 -8.81 -10.98 -18.26
N TYR A 17 -8.65 -12.14 -17.64
CA TYR A 17 -7.62 -13.09 -18.01
C TYR A 17 -7.72 -13.47 -19.49
N THR A 18 -6.60 -13.28 -20.18
CA THR A 18 -6.43 -13.57 -21.60
C THR A 18 -5.26 -14.54 -21.72
N PRO A 19 -5.48 -15.78 -22.19
CA PRO A 19 -4.43 -16.77 -22.41
C PRO A 19 -3.27 -16.22 -23.24
N ALA A 20 -2.03 -16.50 -22.82
CA ALA A 20 -0.83 -16.03 -23.51
C ALA A 20 -0.37 -16.97 -24.64
N ASP A 21 -0.65 -18.27 -24.53
CA ASP A 21 -0.26 -19.31 -25.48
C ASP A 21 -1.25 -20.49 -25.48
N ASP A 22 -0.93 -21.54 -26.26
CA ASP A 22 -1.78 -22.73 -26.44
C ASP A 22 -1.82 -23.67 -25.22
N TYR A 23 -1.06 -23.38 -24.16
CA TYR A 23 -1.09 -24.14 -22.90
C TYR A 23 -2.07 -23.54 -21.88
N GLU A 24 -2.65 -22.39 -22.21
CA GLU A 24 -3.58 -21.66 -21.35
C GLU A 24 -5.00 -21.64 -21.94
N GLU A 25 -5.99 -21.92 -21.10
CA GLU A 25 -7.40 -21.86 -21.49
C GLU A 25 -8.10 -20.66 -20.87
N ARG A 26 -9.07 -20.09 -21.58
CA ARG A 26 -9.90 -19.02 -21.03
C ARG A 26 -10.72 -19.56 -19.87
N ILE A 27 -10.76 -18.78 -18.78
CA ILE A 27 -11.55 -19.12 -17.61
C ILE A 27 -13.04 -19.14 -17.95
N SER A 28 -13.72 -20.23 -17.58
CA SER A 28 -15.15 -20.41 -17.82
C SER A 28 -16.03 -19.60 -16.87
N GLN A 29 -17.22 -19.22 -17.32
CA GLN A 29 -18.20 -18.53 -16.48
C GLN A 29 -18.67 -19.38 -15.29
N SER A 30 -18.77 -20.69 -15.47
CA SER A 30 -19.14 -21.63 -14.39
C SER A 30 -18.08 -21.65 -13.28
N PHE A 31 -16.79 -21.60 -13.63
CA PHE A 31 -15.72 -21.50 -12.66
C PHE A 31 -15.76 -20.17 -11.91
N ILE A 32 -16.01 -19.06 -12.60
CA ILE A 32 -16.15 -17.75 -11.96
C ILE A 32 -17.31 -17.75 -10.95
N HIS A 33 -18.46 -18.35 -11.29
CA HIS A 33 -19.59 -18.50 -10.36
C HIS A 33 -19.25 -19.37 -9.15
N LEU A 34 -18.52 -20.48 -9.34
CA LEU A 34 -18.04 -21.31 -8.23
C LEU A 34 -17.18 -20.49 -7.25
N ILE A 35 -16.27 -19.67 -7.78
CA ILE A 35 -15.43 -18.79 -6.96
C ILE A 35 -16.28 -17.72 -6.26
N GLN A 36 -17.25 -17.11 -6.94
CA GLN A 36 -18.16 -16.14 -6.32
C GLN A 36 -18.90 -16.73 -5.12
N GLU A 37 -19.47 -17.93 -5.26
CA GLU A 37 -20.14 -18.61 -4.15
C GLU A 37 -19.17 -18.89 -3.00
N LYS A 38 -17.96 -19.38 -3.31
CA LYS A 38 -16.96 -19.65 -2.28
C LYS A 38 -16.51 -18.40 -1.52
N LEU A 39 -16.46 -17.25 -2.20
CA LEU A 39 -16.06 -15.97 -1.61
C LEU A 39 -17.14 -15.35 -0.71
N LYS A 40 -18.41 -15.78 -0.79
CA LYS A 40 -19.47 -15.34 0.14
C LYS A 40 -19.23 -15.79 1.58
N GLU A 41 -18.43 -16.83 1.78
CA GLU A 41 -18.05 -17.32 3.11
C GLU A 41 -17.06 -16.37 3.83
N ARG A 42 -16.49 -15.38 3.12
CA ARG A 42 -15.55 -14.42 3.73
C ARG A 42 -16.28 -13.43 4.63
N PRO A 43 -15.66 -12.99 5.73
CA PRO A 43 -16.23 -11.94 6.57
C PRO A 43 -16.49 -10.68 5.75
N GLN A 44 -17.69 -10.12 5.94
CA GLN A 44 -18.27 -9.00 5.16
C GLN A 44 -17.45 -7.69 5.21
N SER A 45 -16.39 -7.66 6.03
CA SER A 45 -15.48 -6.52 6.19
C SER A 45 -14.49 -6.34 5.05
N GLU A 46 -14.31 -7.32 4.16
CA GLU A 46 -13.47 -7.18 2.95
C GLU A 46 -14.24 -6.48 1.83
N GLN A 47 -14.51 -5.19 2.08
CA GLN A 47 -14.56 -4.09 1.11
C GLN A 47 -15.02 -4.48 -0.30
N SER A 48 -16.29 -4.19 -0.62
CA SER A 48 -16.87 -4.26 -1.97
C SER A 48 -16.19 -3.32 -3.00
N THR A 49 -15.04 -2.74 -2.69
CA THR A 49 -14.30 -1.85 -3.57
C THR A 49 -13.52 -2.63 -4.61
N LEU A 50 -13.63 -2.21 -5.87
CA LEU A 50 -12.79 -2.73 -6.95
C LEU A 50 -11.42 -2.05 -6.98
N LEU A 51 -11.41 -0.73 -6.81
CA LEU A 51 -10.21 0.08 -6.85
C LEU A 51 -9.62 0.28 -5.45
N MET A 52 -8.30 0.34 -5.38
CA MET A 52 -7.59 0.77 -4.18
C MET A 52 -7.51 2.29 -4.14
N ASP A 53 -7.50 2.86 -2.94
CA ASP A 53 -7.25 4.29 -2.76
C ASP A 53 -5.76 4.60 -2.93
N THR A 54 -5.40 5.16 -4.09
CA THR A 54 -4.01 5.57 -4.40
C THR A 54 -3.56 6.81 -3.64
N LYS A 55 -4.50 7.52 -3.01
CA LYS A 55 -4.23 8.69 -2.15
C LYS A 55 -4.31 8.36 -0.68
N PHE A 56 -4.43 7.08 -0.33
CA PHE A 56 -4.40 6.66 1.07
C PHE A 56 -3.05 7.00 1.69
N ASN A 57 -3.08 7.71 2.82
CA ASN A 57 -1.89 8.07 3.57
C ASN A 57 -1.89 7.29 4.90
N PHE A 58 -0.81 6.56 5.16
CA PHE A 58 -0.62 5.95 6.47
C PHE A 58 -0.37 7.02 7.53
N SER A 59 -0.92 6.83 8.72
CA SER A 59 -0.66 7.73 9.84
C SER A 59 0.82 7.71 10.22
N VAL A 60 1.47 8.87 10.13
CA VAL A 60 2.87 9.05 10.52
C VAL A 60 2.96 9.18 12.04
N ARG A 61 3.98 8.56 12.62
CA ARG A 61 4.35 8.72 14.03
C ARG A 61 5.79 9.19 14.12
N PHE A 62 6.07 10.06 15.07
CA PHE A 62 7.42 10.55 15.36
C PHE A 62 7.85 10.01 16.72
N PRO A 63 8.38 8.77 16.78
CA PRO A 63 8.90 8.23 18.03
C PRO A 63 10.10 9.03 18.50
N PHE A 64 10.36 9.00 19.80
CA PHE A 64 11.57 9.60 20.36
C PHE A 64 12.81 8.94 19.75
N SER A 65 13.70 9.76 19.21
CA SER A 65 15.00 9.35 18.68
C SER A 65 16.06 10.29 19.25
N ALA A 66 16.87 9.79 20.18
CA ALA A 66 17.94 10.57 20.79
C ALA A 66 19.07 10.81 19.78
N SER A 67 19.55 12.05 19.69
CA SER A 67 20.75 12.37 18.95
C SER A 67 21.99 12.19 19.82
N ASN A 68 23.07 11.63 19.27
CA ASN A 68 24.39 11.60 19.91
C ASN A 68 25.20 12.90 19.66
N ILE A 69 24.52 13.98 19.22
CA ILE A 69 25.17 15.24 18.89
C ILE A 69 25.40 16.03 20.17
N GLN A 70 26.65 16.37 20.40
CA GLN A 70 27.09 17.30 21.44
C GLN A 70 26.84 18.75 20.98
N LEU A 71 26.00 19.48 21.70
CA LEU A 71 25.61 20.85 21.33
C LEU A 71 26.80 21.80 21.36
N GLU A 72 27.77 21.53 22.24
CA GLU A 72 29.04 22.25 22.37
C GLU A 72 29.93 22.17 21.12
N HIS A 73 29.71 21.21 20.22
CA HIS A 73 30.48 21.05 18.98
C HIS A 73 29.75 21.56 17.74
N ILE A 74 28.50 22.05 17.87
CA ILE A 74 27.75 22.58 16.73
C ILE A 74 28.27 23.98 16.38
N GLU A 75 28.65 24.18 15.12
CA GLU A 75 29.01 25.48 14.55
C GLU A 75 28.01 25.87 13.46
N ILE A 76 27.77 27.17 13.30
CA ILE A 76 26.85 27.70 12.29
C ILE A 76 27.65 28.04 11.03
N PRO A 77 27.36 27.41 9.88
CA PRO A 77 28.02 27.75 8.62
C PRO A 77 27.72 29.18 8.15
N ASP A 78 28.74 29.88 7.63
CA ASP A 78 28.62 31.28 7.15
C ASP A 78 27.58 31.47 6.04
N VAL A 79 27.35 30.44 5.23
CA VAL A 79 26.34 30.44 4.16
C VAL A 79 24.92 30.67 4.67
N LEU A 80 24.64 30.38 5.95
CA LEU A 80 23.34 30.61 6.56
C LEU A 80 23.06 32.10 6.83
N GLN A 81 24.09 32.97 6.76
CA GLN A 81 23.96 34.42 6.88
C GLN A 81 23.17 34.88 8.11
N VAL A 82 23.45 34.30 9.28
CA VAL A 82 22.81 34.64 10.57
C VAL A 82 23.80 35.32 11.55
N PRO A 83 24.37 36.50 11.20
CA PRO A 83 25.45 37.14 11.97
C PRO A 83 25.01 37.66 13.35
N MET A 84 23.71 37.77 13.58
CA MET A 84 23.16 38.19 14.88
C MET A 84 23.29 37.13 15.96
N LEU A 85 23.49 35.86 15.59
CA LEU A 85 23.57 34.75 16.53
C LEU A 85 25.00 34.60 17.07
N LYS A 86 25.09 34.34 18.37
CA LYS A 86 26.35 34.03 19.06
C LYS A 86 26.14 32.76 19.87
N LYS A 87 27.10 31.82 19.75
CA LYS A 87 27.15 30.63 20.59
C LYS A 87 27.54 31.04 22.02
N ILE A 88 26.81 30.51 23.00
CA ILE A 88 27.05 30.72 24.44
C ILE A 88 27.72 29.48 25.00
#